data_AF-A0A831KV06-F1
#
_entry.id   AF-A0A831KV06-F1
#
_cell.length_a   1.000
_cell.length_b   1.000
_cell.length_c   1.000
_cell.angle_alpha   90.00
_cell.angle_beta   90.00
_cell.angle_gamma   90.00
#
_symmetry.space_group_name_H-M   'P 1'
#
loop_
_entity.id
_entity.type
_entity.pdbx_description
1 polymer ?
#
loop_
_entity_poly.entity_id
_entity_poly.type
_entity_poly.pdbx_seq_one_letter_code
_entity_poly.pdbx_strand_id
1 'polypeptide(L)'
;LLDGTTTVVGGVIENIRKIIAKNGKEMAFVCLADFNDKIEVVFFGDVFEKYKDILEPENCIACRGRISYRQGEANLIAEQIKKLEIKQKDN
;
A
#
# COMPACT_ATOMS: atom_id res chain seq x y z
N LEU A 1 -0.92 -13.76 -8.50
CA LEU A 1 0.01 -12.63 -8.73
C LEU A 1 1.35 -13.23 -9.10
N LEU A 2 2.00 -12.79 -10.18
CA LEU A 2 3.29 -13.38 -10.61
C LEU A 2 4.44 -12.58 -9.98
N ASP A 3 5.44 -13.27 -9.44
CA ASP A 3 6.59 -12.60 -8.82
C ASP A 3 7.30 -11.66 -9.81
N GLY A 4 7.74 -10.50 -9.31
CA GLY A 4 8.43 -9.49 -10.10
C GLY A 4 7.54 -8.68 -11.03
N THR A 5 6.26 -9.02 -11.20
CA THR A 5 5.33 -8.26 -12.05
C THR A 5 4.83 -6.99 -11.37
N THR A 6 4.58 -5.96 -12.15
CA THR A 6 3.94 -4.73 -11.68
C THR A 6 2.43 -4.82 -11.88
N THR A 7 1.66 -4.55 -10.84
CA THR A 7 0.20 -4.58 -10.85
C THR A 7 -0.38 -3.39 -10.09
N VAL A 8 -1.72 -3.25 -10.13
CA VAL A 8 -2.47 -2.32 -9.28
C VAL A 8 -3.40 -3.14 -8.39
N VAL A 9 -3.38 -2.86 -7.10
CA VAL A 9 -4.32 -3.40 -6.11
C VAL A 9 -5.16 -2.27 -5.54
N GLY A 10 -6.39 -2.55 -5.12
CA GLY A 10 -7.26 -1.59 -4.47
C GLY A 10 -7.87 -2.19 -3.21
N GLY A 11 -8.11 -1.36 -2.20
CA GLY A 11 -8.72 -1.81 -0.95
C GLY A 11 -8.76 -0.72 0.11
N VAL A 12 -9.23 -1.09 1.29
CA VAL A 12 -9.22 -0.24 2.49
C VAL A 12 -7.96 -0.50 3.31
N ILE A 13 -7.37 0.55 3.85
CA ILE A 13 -6.24 0.43 4.77
C ILE A 13 -6.78 -0.04 6.13
N GLU A 14 -6.40 -1.24 6.55
CA GLU A 14 -6.78 -1.78 7.87
C GLU A 14 -5.81 -1.36 8.97
N ASN A 15 -4.50 -1.46 8.70
CA ASN A 15 -3.47 -1.13 9.66
C ASN A 15 -2.19 -0.62 8.98
N ILE A 16 -1.40 0.10 9.78
CA ILE A 16 -0.14 0.70 9.35
C ILE A 16 0.89 0.49 10.44
N ARG A 17 2.01 -0.14 10.09
CA ARG A 17 3.16 -0.33 10.95
C ARG A 17 4.36 0.43 10.38
N LYS A 18 4.67 1.58 10.99
CA LYS A 18 5.82 2.41 10.65
C LYS A 18 7.07 1.86 11.33
N ILE A 19 8.19 1.81 10.61
CA ILE A 19 9.50 1.45 11.16
C ILE A 19 10.59 2.35 10.58
N ILE A 20 11.68 2.51 11.31
CA ILE A 20 12.92 3.10 10.79
C ILE A 20 13.77 1.97 10.22
N ALA A 21 14.08 2.04 8.93
CA ALA A 21 14.96 1.08 8.28
C ALA A 21 16.42 1.26 8.74
N LYS A 22 17.26 0.26 8.50
CA LYS A 22 18.68 0.28 8.91
C LYS A 22 19.48 1.46 8.34
N ASN A 23 19.04 2.02 7.22
CA ASN A 23 19.64 3.20 6.58
C ASN A 23 19.11 4.54 7.14
N GLY A 24 18.31 4.51 8.22
CA GLY A 24 17.74 5.69 8.85
C GLY A 24 16.48 6.26 8.17
N LYS A 25 16.07 5.72 7.00
CA LYS A 25 14.84 6.17 6.33
C LYS A 25 13.62 5.52 6.98
N GLU A 26 12.53 6.28 7.09
CA GLU A 26 11.23 5.73 7.50
C GLU A 26 10.63 4.85 6.39
N MET A 27 9.95 3.79 6.80
CA MET A 27 9.17 2.95 5.91
C MET A 27 7.91 2.46 6.64
N ALA A 28 6.92 2.00 5.89
CA ALA A 28 5.69 1.46 6.46
C ALA A 28 5.31 0.13 5.80
N PHE A 29 4.80 -0.77 6.62
CA PHE A 29 4.01 -1.91 6.20
C PHE A 29 2.54 -1.56 6.37
N VAL A 30 1.76 -1.66 5.30
CA VAL A 30 0.35 -1.27 5.26
C VAL A 30 -0.45 -2.49 4.86
N CYS A 31 -1.40 -2.91 5.70
CA CYS A 31 -2.35 -3.96 5.34
C CYS A 31 -3.48 -3.36 4.52
N LEU A 32 -3.59 -3.77 3.26
CA LEU A 32 -4.69 -3.39 2.37
C LEU A 32 -5.63 -4.59 2.23
N ALA A 33 -6.92 -4.38 2.53
CA ALA A 33 -7.92 -5.44 2.46
C ALA A 33 -9.06 -5.07 1.51
N ASP A 34 -9.65 -6.10 0.89
CA ASP A 34 -10.95 -6.04 0.24
C ASP A 34 -11.93 -6.98 0.96
N PHE A 35 -13.05 -7.33 0.32
CA PHE A 35 -14.08 -8.18 0.93
C PHE A 35 -13.64 -9.63 1.15
N ASN A 36 -12.60 -10.11 0.46
CA ASN A 36 -12.22 -11.51 0.44
C ASN A 36 -10.82 -11.74 1.02
N ASP A 37 -9.88 -10.86 0.68
CA ASP A 37 -8.46 -11.07 0.94
C ASP A 37 -7.76 -9.79 1.40
N LYS A 38 -6.55 -9.96 1.90
CA LYS A 38 -5.65 -8.88 2.29
C LYS A 38 -4.25 -9.09 1.73
N ILE A 39 -3.55 -7.98 1.49
CA ILE A 39 -2.17 -7.97 1.04
C ILE A 39 -1.35 -6.95 1.84
N GLU A 40 -0.14 -7.34 2.24
CA GLU A 40 0.81 -6.41 2.83
C GLU A 40 1.47 -5.58 1.73
N VAL A 41 1.36 -4.26 1.84
CA VAL A 41 1.98 -3.30 0.95
C VAL A 41 3.13 -2.61 1.69
N VAL A 42 4.32 -2.62 1.10
CA VAL A 42 5.54 -2.05 1.69
C VAL A 42 5.86 -0.72 1.01
N PHE A 43 5.93 0.34 1.81
CA PHE A 43 6.25 1.70 1.38
C PHE A 43 7.65 2.05 1.89
N PHE A 44 8.65 2.11 1.00
CA PHE A 44 10.03 2.41 1.39
C PHE A 44 10.34 3.90 1.27
N GLY A 45 10.95 4.47 2.32
CA GLY A 45 11.66 5.75 2.28
C GLY A 45 10.85 6.85 1.60
N ASP A 46 11.33 7.27 0.43
CA ASP A 46 10.79 8.40 -0.32
C ASP A 46 9.34 8.15 -0.78
N VAL A 47 8.94 6.89 -1.03
CA VAL A 47 7.55 6.54 -1.37
C VAL A 47 6.64 6.68 -0.15
N PHE A 48 7.10 6.26 1.03
CA PHE A 48 6.34 6.46 2.26
C PHE A 48 6.16 7.96 2.55
N GLU A 49 7.27 8.71 2.53
CA GLU A 49 7.26 10.15 2.82
C GLU A 49 6.35 10.93 1.86
N LYS A 50 6.38 10.58 0.56
CA LYS A 50 5.54 11.22 -0.46
C LYS A 50 4.04 11.04 -0.23
N TYR A 51 3.64 9.92 0.38
CA TYR A 51 2.25 9.50 0.44
C TYR A 51 1.70 9.37 1.87
N LYS A 52 2.49 9.75 2.88
CA LYS A 52 2.16 9.59 4.30
C LYS A 52 0.81 10.18 4.71
N ASP A 53 0.39 11.28 4.08
CA ASP A 53 -0.88 11.96 4.38
C ASP A 53 -2.11 11.19 3.88
N ILE A 54 -1.93 10.23 2.97
CA ILE A 54 -3.01 9.36 2.48
C ILE A 54 -3.05 8.04 3.27
N LEU A 55 -1.91 7.64 3.85
CA LEU A 55 -1.75 6.40 4.60
C LEU A 55 -2.32 6.55 6.00
N GLU A 56 -3.64 6.40 6.10
CA GLU A 56 -4.40 6.37 7.33
C GLU A 56 -5.38 5.19 7.28
N PRO A 57 -5.69 4.54 8.42
CA PRO A 57 -6.75 3.55 8.48
C PRO A 57 -8.07 4.09 7.90
N GLU A 58 -8.89 3.18 7.37
CA GLU A 58 -10.19 3.47 6.72
C GLU A 58 -10.12 4.21 5.38
N ASN A 59 -8.97 4.78 4.99
CA ASN A 59 -8.81 5.32 3.64
C ASN A 59 -8.80 4.18 2.62
N CYS A 60 -9.64 4.31 1.58
CA CYS A 60 -9.57 3.46 0.39
C CYS A 60 -8.50 4.00 -0.56
N ILE A 61 -7.62 3.12 -1.04
CA ILE A 61 -6.55 3.49 -1.98
C ILE A 61 -6.47 2.52 -3.15
N ALA A 62 -6.00 3.02 -4.29
CA ALA A 62 -5.43 2.20 -5.35
C ALA A 62 -3.90 2.32 -5.28
N CYS A 63 -3.20 1.19 -5.20
CA CYS A 63 -1.74 1.13 -5.12
C CYS A 63 -1.17 0.39 -6.32
N ARG A 64 -0.32 1.08 -7.09
CA ARG A 64 0.52 0.47 -8.12
C ARG A 64 1.85 0.07 -7.50
N GLY A 65 2.27 -1.16 -7.73
CA GLY A 65 3.52 -1.67 -7.17
C GLY A 65 3.98 -2.98 -7.81
N ARG A 66 5.16 -3.43 -7.37
CA ARG A 66 5.76 -4.70 -7.81
C ARG A 66 5.44 -5.81 -6.83
N ILE A 67 4.96 -6.94 -7.34
CA ILE A 67 4.77 -8.15 -6.56
C ILE A 67 6.13 -8.72 -6.17
N SER A 68 6.26 -9.05 -4.88
CA SER A 68 7.41 -9.73 -4.32
C SER A 68 6.94 -10.86 -3.44
N TYR A 69 7.49 -12.05 -3.63
CA TYR A 69 7.26 -13.16 -2.71
C TYR A 69 8.36 -13.22 -1.64
N ARG A 70 7.98 -13.26 -0.37
CA ARG A 70 8.89 -13.45 0.76
C ARG A 70 8.34 -14.54 1.66
N GLN A 71 9.15 -15.58 1.91
CA GLN A 71 8.77 -16.72 2.75
C GLN A 71 7.46 -17.41 2.33
N GLY A 72 7.13 -17.37 1.03
CA GLY A 72 5.90 -17.96 0.48
C GLY A 72 4.68 -17.03 0.50
N GLU A 73 4.77 -15.86 1.14
CA GLU A 73 3.71 -14.86 1.15
C GLU A 73 3.93 -13.80 0.07
N ALA A 74 2.85 -13.33 -0.54
CA ALA A 74 2.87 -12.28 -1.55
C ALA A 74 2.74 -10.91 -0.89
N ASN A 75 3.68 -10.02 -1.19
CA ASN A 75 3.67 -8.64 -0.73
C ASN A 75 3.77 -7.72 -1.96
N LEU A 76 3.30 -6.48 -1.82
CA LEU A 76 3.42 -5.47 -2.87
C LEU A 76 4.42 -4.40 -2.45
N ILE A 77 5.44 -4.15 -3.26
CA ILE A 77 6.33 -3.00 -3.08
C ILE A 77 5.68 -1.79 -3.76
N ALA A 78 5.24 -0.80 -2.98
CA ALA A 78 4.53 0.36 -3.50
C ALA A 78 5.45 1.26 -4.34
N GLU A 79 4.92 1.71 -5.48
CA GLU A 79 5.57 2.70 -6.34
C GLU A 79 4.74 3.98 -6.43
N GLN A 80 3.41 3.86 -6.55
CA GLN A 80 2.47 4.99 -6.59
C GLN A 80 1.16 4.62 -5.92
N ILE A 81 0.51 5.59 -5.27
CA ILE A 81 -0.86 5.41 -4.78
C ILE A 81 -1.76 6.57 -5.17
N LYS A 82 -3.06 6.31 -5.09
CA LYS A 82 -4.12 7.30 -5.21
C LYS A 82 -5.22 7.00 -4.20
N LYS A 83 -5.65 8.03 -3.45
CA LYS A 83 -6.85 7.94 -2.61
C LYS A 83 -8.09 7.74 -3.49
N LEU A 84 -8.93 6.78 -3.12
CA LEU A 84 -10.20 6.53 -3.77
C LEU A 84 -11.28 7.30 -2.99
N GLU A 85 -11.74 8.39 -3.59
CA GLU A 85 -12.83 9.19 -3.04
C GLU A 85 -14.09 8.93 -3.86
N ILE A 86 -15.21 8.73 -3.17
CA ILE A 86 -16.52 8.72 -3.81
C ILE A 86 -16.86 10.18 -4.09
N LYS A 87 -16.74 10.60 -5.34
CA LYS A 87 -17.35 11.85 -5.77
C LYS A 87 -18.86 11.66 -5.74
N GLN A 88 -19.53 12.26 -4.77
CA GLN A 88 -20.96 12.49 -4.90
C GLN A 88 -21.13 13.38 -6.13
N LYS A 89 -21.94 12.94 -7.10
CA LYS A 89 -22.38 13.83 -8.17
C LYS A 89 -23.23 14.91 -7.51
N ASP A 90 -22.75 16.14 -7.52
CA ASP A 90 -23.58 17.31 -7.27
C ASP A 90 -24.74 17.24 -8.29
N ASN A 91 -25.97 17.13 -7.79
CA ASN A 91 -27.20 17.24 -8.58
C ASN A 91 -27.55 18.70 -8.78
#